data_AF-A0AAW1UVF8-F1
#
_entry.id   AF-A0AAW1UVF8-F1
#
_cell.length_a   1.000
_cell.length_b   1.000
_cell.length_c   1.000
_cell.angle_alpha   90.00
_cell.angle_beta   90.00
_cell.angle_gamma   90.00
#
_symmetry.space_group_name_H-M   'P 1'
#
loop_
_entity.id
_entity.type
_entity.pdbx_description
1 polymer ?
#
loop_
_entity_poly.entity_id
_entity_poly.type
_entity_poly.pdbx_seq_one_letter_code
_entity_poly.pdbx_strand_id
1 'polypeptide(L)'
;MDKNMELLWAKLGDKLNHKTLTITTAVSTNVMEAINGKVDLIIQENKILKTQITKFEQKLDQMEIDKRKKNLIFFGVDEKGKRECKLVDYIKEVIVEARLQLDSQEISNIHRIGAQTNKNRPV
;
A
#
# COMPACT_ATOMS: atom_id res chain seq x y z
N MET A 1 64.45 -43.74 -14.30
CA MET A 1 63.01 -44.06 -14.41
C MET A 1 62.14 -43.04 -13.68
N ASP A 2 62.65 -42.38 -12.64
CA ASP A 2 61.87 -41.43 -11.81
C ASP A 2 61.38 -40.16 -12.53
N LYS A 3 62.22 -39.51 -13.36
CA LYS A 3 61.81 -38.29 -14.10
C LYS A 3 60.60 -38.49 -15.03
N ASN A 4 60.48 -39.66 -15.66
CA ASN A 4 59.32 -39.95 -16.51
C ASN A 4 58.05 -40.19 -15.69
N MET A 5 58.19 -40.76 -14.50
CA MET A 5 57.08 -40.98 -13.58
C MET A 5 56.62 -39.64 -12.96
N GLU A 6 57.54 -38.77 -12.57
CA GLU A 6 57.23 -37.40 -12.10
C GLU A 6 56.49 -36.58 -13.18
N LEU A 7 56.93 -36.66 -14.45
CA LEU A 7 56.27 -35.97 -15.56
C LEU A 7 54.84 -36.49 -15.80
N LEU A 8 54.61 -37.80 -15.61
CA LEU A 8 53.28 -38.40 -15.71
C LEU A 8 52.37 -37.94 -14.58
N TRP A 9 52.87 -37.85 -13.35
CA TRP A 9 52.12 -37.32 -12.21
C TRP A 9 51.75 -35.85 -12.39
N ALA A 10 52.68 -35.02 -12.89
CA ALA A 10 52.41 -33.62 -13.20
C ALA A 10 51.29 -33.48 -14.25
N LYS A 11 51.37 -34.23 -15.37
CA LYS A 11 50.31 -34.22 -16.40
C LYS A 11 48.96 -34.73 -15.89
N LEU A 12 48.97 -35.68 -14.96
CA LEU A 12 47.75 -36.17 -14.33
C LEU A 12 47.13 -35.12 -13.42
N GLY A 13 47.94 -34.43 -12.63
CA GLY A 13 47.54 -33.29 -11.79
C GLY A 13 46.94 -32.16 -12.63
N ASP A 14 47.59 -31.79 -13.74
CA ASP A 14 47.09 -30.77 -14.66
C ASP A 14 45.74 -31.15 -15.28
N LYS A 15 45.58 -32.40 -15.74
CA LYS A 15 44.31 -32.90 -16.26
C LYS A 15 43.22 -32.93 -15.20
N LEU A 16 43.55 -33.30 -13.97
CA LEU A 16 42.60 -33.33 -12.86
C LEU A 16 42.15 -31.90 -12.52
N ASN A 17 43.09 -30.97 -12.39
CA ASN A 17 42.81 -29.56 -12.13
C ASN A 17 41.95 -28.95 -13.24
N HIS A 18 42.28 -29.23 -14.51
CA HIS A 18 41.50 -28.75 -15.64
C HIS A 18 40.05 -29.28 -15.58
N LYS A 19 39.86 -30.58 -15.34
CA LYS A 19 38.53 -31.16 -15.17
C LYS A 19 37.77 -30.57 -13.99
N THR A 20 38.43 -30.39 -12.84
CA THR A 20 37.83 -29.77 -11.66
C THR A 20 37.38 -28.35 -11.95
N LEU A 21 38.19 -27.56 -12.66
CA LEU A 21 37.84 -26.20 -13.09
C LEU A 21 36.61 -26.21 -14.01
N THR A 22 36.62 -27.06 -15.04
CA THR A 22 35.49 -27.16 -15.98
C THR A 22 34.19 -27.56 -15.29
N ILE A 23 34.24 -28.54 -14.38
CA ILE A 23 33.06 -28.97 -13.61
C ILE A 23 32.59 -27.83 -12.70
N THR A 24 33.51 -27.16 -12.00
CA THR A 24 33.17 -26.06 -11.09
C THR A 24 32.52 -24.91 -11.84
N THR A 25 33.05 -24.53 -13.01
CA THR A 25 32.46 -23.49 -13.87
C THR A 25 31.10 -23.91 -14.40
N ALA A 26 30.92 -25.15 -14.87
CA ALA A 26 29.65 -25.65 -15.36
C ALA A 26 28.57 -25.71 -14.26
N VAL A 27 28.93 -26.15 -13.05
CA VAL A 27 28.00 -26.17 -11.91
C VAL A 27 27.65 -24.74 -11.49
N SER A 28 28.65 -23.86 -11.39
CA SER A 28 28.43 -22.47 -10.99
C SER A 28 27.54 -21.71 -11.98
N THR A 29 27.74 -21.91 -13.28
CA THR A 29 26.89 -21.29 -14.33
C THR A 29 25.46 -21.82 -14.28
N ASN A 30 25.27 -23.15 -14.21
CA ASN A 30 23.94 -23.75 -14.10
C ASN A 30 23.18 -23.27 -12.84
N VAL A 31 23.87 -23.20 -11.69
CA VAL A 31 23.27 -22.70 -10.44
C VAL A 31 22.93 -21.22 -10.57
N MET A 32 23.81 -20.41 -11.18
CA MET A 32 23.57 -18.98 -11.39
C MET A 32 22.38 -18.74 -12.32
N GLU A 33 22.24 -19.51 -13.40
CA GLU A 33 21.10 -19.43 -14.31
C GLU A 33 19.78 -19.81 -13.62
N ALA A 34 19.78 -20.88 -12.83
CA ALA A 34 18.60 -21.29 -12.07
C ALA A 34 18.19 -20.24 -11.02
N ILE A 35 19.15 -19.58 -10.38
CA ILE A 35 18.90 -18.49 -9.44
C ILE A 35 18.35 -17.27 -10.18
N ASN A 36 18.99 -16.85 -11.27
CA ASN A 36 18.55 -15.70 -12.07
C ASN A 36 17.11 -15.90 -12.56
N GLY A 37 16.76 -17.08 -13.06
CA GLY A 37 15.39 -17.39 -13.48
C GLY A 37 14.37 -17.24 -12.34
N LYS A 38 14.69 -17.68 -11.12
CA LYS A 38 13.82 -17.49 -9.95
C LYS A 38 13.72 -16.01 -9.54
N VAL A 39 14.84 -15.29 -9.58
CA VAL A 39 14.87 -13.86 -9.24
C VAL A 39 14.02 -13.06 -10.23
N ASP A 40 14.08 -13.35 -11.52
CA ASP A 40 13.27 -12.69 -12.54
C ASP A 40 11.78 -12.92 -12.31
N LEU A 41 11.37 -14.14 -11.97
CA LEU A 41 9.98 -14.45 -11.61
C LEU A 41 9.52 -13.62 -10.40
N ILE A 42 10.34 -13.53 -9.36
CA ILE A 42 10.05 -12.72 -8.16
C ILE A 42 9.92 -11.24 -8.52
N ILE A 43 10.80 -10.71 -9.40
CA ILE A 43 10.74 -9.32 -9.85
C ILE A 43 9.44 -9.05 -10.62
N GLN A 44 9.01 -9.96 -11.50
CA GLN A 44 7.76 -9.83 -12.24
C GLN A 44 6.55 -9.83 -11.30
N GLU A 45 6.50 -10.77 -10.37
CA GLU A 45 5.42 -10.86 -9.38
C GLU A 45 5.38 -9.60 -8.51
N ASN A 46 6.54 -9.08 -8.09
CA ASN A 46 6.63 -7.83 -7.32
C ASN A 46 6.08 -6.61 -8.09
N LYS A 47 6.33 -6.52 -9.40
CA LYS A 47 5.76 -5.46 -10.26
C LYS A 47 4.23 -5.55 -10.34
N ILE A 48 3.70 -6.76 -10.48
CA ILE A 48 2.25 -7.01 -10.51
C ILE A 48 1.63 -6.59 -9.18
N LEU A 49 2.22 -7.03 -8.06
CA LEU A 49 1.73 -6.70 -6.71
C LEU A 49 1.74 -5.20 -6.45
N LYS A 50 2.84 -4.50 -6.79
CA LYS A 50 2.91 -3.02 -6.67
C LYS A 50 1.81 -2.33 -7.46
N THR A 51 1.56 -2.79 -8.69
CA THR A 51 0.49 -2.25 -9.53
C THR A 51 -0.89 -2.47 -8.91
N GLN A 52 -1.13 -3.64 -8.32
CA GLN A 52 -2.38 -3.94 -7.63
C GLN A 52 -2.56 -3.07 -6.39
N ILE A 53 -1.50 -2.88 -5.59
CA ILE A 53 -1.52 -2.01 -4.41
C ILE A 53 -1.94 -0.60 -4.82
N THR A 54 -1.30 0.00 -5.82
CA THR A 54 -1.67 1.35 -6.29
C THR A 54 -3.13 1.43 -6.77
N LYS A 55 -3.63 0.40 -7.45
CA LYS A 55 -5.05 0.35 -7.86
C LYS A 55 -5.99 0.28 -6.66
N PHE A 56 -5.60 -0.44 -5.60
CA PHE A 56 -6.41 -0.52 -4.39
C PHE A 56 -6.38 0.78 -3.59
N GLU A 57 -5.24 1.44 -3.47
CA GLU A 57 -5.12 2.76 -2.86
C GLU A 57 -6.03 3.79 -3.56
N GLN A 58 -5.97 3.86 -4.89
CA GLN A 58 -6.85 4.75 -5.67
C GLN A 58 -8.33 4.46 -5.45
N LYS A 59 -8.71 3.17 -5.34
CA LYS A 59 -10.09 2.79 -5.04
C LYS A 59 -10.51 3.20 -3.64
N LEU A 60 -9.63 3.03 -2.65
CA LEU A 60 -9.90 3.46 -1.27
C LEU A 60 -10.08 4.97 -1.20
N ASP A 61 -9.20 5.74 -1.82
CA ASP A 61 -9.30 7.20 -1.87
C ASP A 61 -10.62 7.64 -2.51
N GLN A 62 -10.97 7.04 -3.65
CA GLN A 62 -12.23 7.33 -4.31
C GLN A 62 -13.44 6.99 -3.44
N MET A 63 -13.41 5.85 -2.76
CA MET A 63 -14.47 5.44 -1.82
C MET A 63 -14.59 6.41 -0.64
N GLU A 64 -13.47 6.91 -0.09
CA GLU A 64 -13.49 7.92 0.97
C GLU A 64 -14.10 9.24 0.48
N ILE A 65 -13.72 9.69 -0.72
CA ILE A 65 -14.27 10.88 -1.35
C ILE A 65 -15.77 10.71 -1.54
N ASP A 66 -16.22 9.60 -2.13
CA ASP A 66 -17.64 9.36 -2.39
C ASP A 66 -18.47 9.26 -1.11
N LYS A 67 -17.89 8.67 -0.05
CA LYS A 67 -18.52 8.62 1.29
C LYS A 67 -18.68 10.01 1.90
N ARG A 68 -17.70 10.91 1.71
CA ARG A 68 -17.71 12.27 2.28
C ARG A 68 -18.39 13.29 1.38
N LYS A 69 -18.62 12.98 0.10
CA LYS A 69 -19.18 13.91 -0.92
C LYS A 69 -20.54 14.49 -0.53
N LYS A 70 -21.34 13.74 0.22
CA LYS A 70 -22.67 14.16 0.70
C LYS A 70 -22.64 14.76 2.11
N ASN A 71 -21.48 14.81 2.75
CA ASN A 71 -21.34 15.37 4.09
C ASN A 71 -21.13 16.88 3.98
N LEU A 72 -21.91 17.64 4.75
CA LEU A 72 -21.70 19.06 4.95
C LEU A 72 -21.08 19.26 6.33
N ILE A 73 -20.10 20.16 6.42
CA ILE A 73 -19.41 20.46 7.67
C ILE A 73 -19.71 21.90 8.06
N PHE A 74 -20.28 22.08 9.25
CA PHE A 74 -20.66 23.38 9.78
C PHE A 74 -19.72 23.78 10.91
N PHE A 75 -19.00 24.89 10.71
CA PHE A 75 -18.10 25.46 11.70
C PHE A 75 -18.80 26.55 12.52
N GLY A 76 -18.35 26.74 13.77
CA GLY A 76 -18.82 27.84 14.62
C GLY A 76 -20.15 27.58 15.35
N VAL A 77 -20.75 26.40 15.21
CA VAL A 77 -21.99 26.05 15.92
C VAL A 77 -21.74 25.98 17.42
N ASP A 78 -22.41 26.83 18.20
CA ASP A 78 -22.24 26.84 19.67
C ASP A 78 -22.61 25.47 20.29
N GLU A 79 -21.77 24.97 21.19
CA GLU A 79 -21.99 23.72 21.93
C GLU A 79 -22.77 23.94 23.21
N LYS A 80 -22.76 25.15 23.78
CA LYS A 80 -23.37 25.42 25.08
C LYS A 80 -24.89 25.36 24.97
N GLY A 81 -25.49 24.32 25.57
CA GLY A 81 -26.94 24.18 25.73
C GLY A 81 -27.70 23.51 24.58
N LYS A 82 -27.02 23.07 23.50
CA LYS A 82 -27.65 22.34 22.39
C LYS A 82 -27.43 20.84 22.55
N ARG A 83 -28.50 20.10 22.87
CA ARG A 83 -28.52 18.62 22.78
C ARG A 83 -28.50 18.18 21.32
N GLU A 84 -28.01 16.98 21.03
CA GLU A 84 -27.91 16.45 19.66
C GLU A 84 -29.23 16.53 18.89
N CYS A 85 -30.37 16.27 19.54
CA CYS A 85 -31.69 16.38 18.91
C CYS A 85 -32.01 17.78 18.36
N LYS A 86 -31.46 18.84 18.95
CA LYS A 86 -31.66 20.23 18.49
C LYS A 86 -30.73 20.62 17.34
N LEU A 87 -29.74 19.79 16.99
CA LEU A 87 -28.82 20.10 15.89
C LEU A 87 -29.52 20.02 14.54
N VAL A 88 -30.46 19.07 14.37
CA VAL A 88 -31.24 18.91 13.14
C VAL A 88 -32.02 20.18 12.84
N ASP A 89 -32.80 20.65 13.80
CA ASP A 89 -33.62 21.86 13.66
C ASP A 89 -32.76 23.09 13.38
N TYR A 90 -31.64 23.23 14.11
CA TYR A 90 -30.72 24.34 13.91
C TYR A 90 -30.09 24.35 12.51
N ILE A 91 -29.64 23.21 12.00
CA ILE A 91 -29.07 23.13 10.64
C ILE A 91 -30.16 23.40 9.60
N LYS A 92 -31.38 22.89 9.82
CA LYS A 92 -32.52 23.15 8.93
C LYS A 92 -32.82 24.65 8.86
N GLU A 93 -32.85 25.35 10.00
CA GLU A 93 -33.04 26.81 10.04
C GLU A 93 -31.93 27.55 9.27
N VAL A 94 -30.66 27.19 9.46
CA VAL A 94 -29.52 27.82 8.76
C VAL A 94 -29.59 27.60 7.24
N ILE A 95 -30.00 26.42 6.77
CA ILE A 95 -30.12 26.12 5.34
C ILE A 95 -31.34 26.83 4.72
N VAL A 96 -32.45 26.92 5.46
CA VAL A 96 -33.64 27.68 5.04
C VAL A 96 -33.33 29.18 4.95
N GLU A 97 -32.54 29.72 5.87
CA GLU A 97 -32.03 31.10 5.81
C GLU A 97 -31.19 31.34 4.54
N ALA A 98 -30.42 30.32 4.12
CA ALA A 98 -29.70 30.32 2.84
C ALA A 98 -30.60 30.14 1.59
N ARG A 99 -31.94 30.18 1.75
CA ARG A 99 -32.97 30.02 0.71
C ARG A 99 -33.03 28.64 0.06
N LEU A 100 -32.51 27.62 0.74
CA LEU A 100 -32.61 26.23 0.31
C LEU A 100 -33.68 25.53 1.14
N GLN A 101 -34.55 24.76 0.49
CA GLN A 101 -35.50 23.91 1.20
C GLN A 101 -34.82 22.59 1.55
N LEU A 102 -34.87 22.23 2.82
CA LEU A 102 -34.37 20.95 3.33
C LEU A 102 -35.40 20.40 4.32
N ASP A 103 -35.76 19.12 4.16
CA ASP A 103 -36.57 18.44 5.15
C ASP A 103 -35.72 17.61 6.12
N SER A 104 -36.23 17.40 7.34
CA SER A 104 -35.49 16.65 8.38
C SER A 104 -35.27 15.19 7.98
N GLN A 105 -36.15 14.62 7.13
CA GLN A 105 -36.02 13.26 6.59
C GLN A 105 -34.88 13.11 5.58
N GLU A 106 -34.39 14.21 5.00
CA GLU A 106 -33.28 14.20 4.04
C GLU A 106 -31.91 14.11 4.75
N ILE A 107 -31.89 14.37 6.06
CA ILE A 107 -30.68 14.28 6.89
C ILE A 107 -30.53 12.85 7.39
N SER A 108 -29.58 12.10 6.80
CA SER A 108 -29.33 10.72 7.22
C SER A 108 -28.68 10.61 8.60
N ASN A 109 -27.76 11.50 8.94
CA ASN A 109 -27.05 11.50 10.23
C ASN A 109 -26.48 12.89 10.53
N ILE A 110 -26.37 13.22 11.81
CA ILE A 110 -25.82 14.48 12.30
C ILE A 110 -25.07 14.21 13.61
N HIS A 111 -23.83 14.66 13.71
CA HIS A 111 -23.02 14.46 14.92
C HIS A 111 -21.88 15.46 14.93
N ARG A 112 -21.35 15.76 16.12
CA ARG A 112 -20.15 16.60 16.25
C ARG A 112 -18.90 15.79 15.91
N ILE A 113 -17.97 16.40 15.18
CA ILE A 113 -16.71 15.77 14.79
C ILE A 113 -15.60 16.11 15.80
N GLY A 114 -14.95 15.09 16.36
CA GLY A 114 -13.78 15.23 17.21
C GLY A 114 -14.04 15.26 18.72
N ALA A 115 -12.94 15.32 19.48
CA ALA A 115 -12.97 15.33 20.94
C ALA A 115 -13.49 16.67 21.49
N GLN A 116 -14.24 16.61 22.59
CA GLN A 116 -14.74 17.82 23.24
C GLN A 116 -13.58 18.64 23.80
N THR A 117 -13.50 19.91 23.40
CA THR A 117 -12.47 20.84 23.86
C THR A 117 -13.13 22.17 24.23
N ASN A 118 -12.33 23.16 24.64
CA ASN A 118 -12.83 24.52 24.90
C ASN A 118 -13.29 25.27 23.62
N LYS A 119 -13.15 24.67 22.44
CA LYS A 119 -13.60 25.22 21.15
C LYS A 119 -14.84 24.46 20.67
N ASN A 120 -15.72 25.18 19.97
CA ASN A 120 -16.89 24.59 19.31
C ASN A 120 -16.43 23.59 18.25
N ARG A 121 -16.84 22.31 18.38
CA ARG A 121 -16.55 21.29 17.37
C ARG A 121 -17.38 21.53 16.11
N PRO A 122 -16.87 21.16 14.93
CA PRO A 122 -17.70 21.10 13.73
C PRO A 122 -18.86 20.12 13.91
N VAL A 123 -19.99 20.42 13.29
CA VAL A 123 -21.08 19.46 13.06
C VAL A 123 -20.92 18.90 11.65
#